data_AF-A0A4Y2NKR1-F1
#
_entry.id   AF-A0A4Y2NKR1-F1
#
_cell.length_a   1.000
_cell.length_b   1.000
_cell.length_c   1.000
_cell.angle_alpha   90.00
_cell.angle_beta   90.00
_cell.angle_gamma   90.00
#
_symmetry.space_group_name_H-M   'P 1'
#
loop_
_entity.id
_entity.type
_entity.pdbx_description
1 polymer ?
#
loop_
_entity_poly.entity_id
_entity_poly.type
_entity_poly.pdbx_seq_one_letter_code
_entity_poly.pdbx_strand_id
1 'polypeptide(L)'
;MDSVLDLPLPQGSHIQAYADDIIVVIRGAWGNRLKLKKIRNSLNSLQHRPLIKITKAYRTISTEALQVVAGVVPLDIKPKGVFGKFLLTTINNDIKFGSKIFKWEDYETRPDPHNIYPADNISITYDKHKPSGEEIEIYTDGSKINDQVGAAIVVFYYNAEIFNRTIRLSDFATVYQTKVTGIQMALEFISTIGPWNKINLYTDSLSVFEALNTFKTSKQEILAIKNDILEMSKEKSITLHWIQVHTGIQGNETADSYAKKATMRPNIEKIPKKSFNQLKNAISNV
;
A
#
# COMPACT_ATOMS: atom_id res chain seq x y z
N MET A 1 20.70 -28.13 15.74
CA MET A 1 19.35 -28.51 15.29
C MET A 1 18.45 -27.36 15.69
N ASP A 2 18.25 -26.39 14.79
CA ASP A 2 17.22 -25.36 14.94
C ASP A 2 16.59 -25.22 13.57
N SER A 3 15.68 -26.14 13.30
CA SER A 3 14.89 -26.11 12.10
C SER A 3 13.76 -25.11 12.28
N VAL A 4 13.92 -23.94 11.68
CA VAL A 4 12.81 -23.03 11.31
C VAL A 4 11.96 -23.71 10.22
N LEU A 5 11.46 -24.93 10.47
CA LEU A 5 10.84 -25.80 9.46
C LEU A 5 9.33 -25.86 9.49
N ASP A 6 8.65 -25.43 10.55
CA ASP A 6 7.22 -25.69 10.67
C ASP A 6 6.39 -24.41 10.68
N LEU A 7 6.45 -23.65 9.58
CA LEU A 7 5.40 -22.68 9.29
C LEU A 7 4.37 -23.36 8.38
N PRO A 8 3.17 -23.71 8.89
CA PRO A 8 2.10 -24.25 8.06
C PRO A 8 1.66 -23.16 7.07
N LEU A 9 1.84 -23.42 5.78
CA LEU A 9 1.41 -22.52 4.73
C LEU A 9 -0.03 -22.85 4.31
N PRO A 10 -0.82 -21.86 3.87
CA PRO A 10 -2.17 -22.10 3.37
C PRO A 10 -2.17 -23.15 2.24
N GLN A 11 -3.09 -24.09 2.31
CA GLN A 11 -3.20 -25.19 1.36
C GLN A 11 -3.41 -24.65 -0.06
N GLY A 12 -2.56 -25.07 -1.02
CA GLY A 12 -2.63 -24.61 -2.41
C GLY A 12 -1.76 -23.39 -2.75
N SER A 13 -0.94 -22.87 -1.82
CA SER A 13 -0.09 -21.69 -2.07
C SER A 13 0.99 -21.92 -3.15
N HIS A 14 0.93 -21.12 -4.23
CA HIS A 14 1.92 -21.05 -5.30
C HIS A 14 2.57 -19.67 -5.36
N ILE A 15 3.88 -19.63 -5.57
CA ILE A 15 4.69 -18.42 -5.71
C ILE A 15 5.27 -18.43 -7.11
N GLN A 16 5.03 -17.38 -7.89
CA GLN A 16 5.56 -17.25 -9.24
C GLN A 16 6.60 -16.13 -9.29
N ALA A 17 7.78 -16.44 -9.81
CA ALA A 17 8.84 -15.48 -10.08
C ALA A 17 9.07 -15.40 -11.59
N TYR A 18 9.03 -14.18 -12.14
CA TYR A 18 9.24 -13.91 -13.55
C TYR A 18 10.66 -13.42 -13.76
N ALA A 19 11.46 -14.09 -14.58
CA ALA A 19 12.79 -13.68 -14.98
C ALA A 19 12.90 -13.66 -16.50
N ASP A 20 12.70 -12.50 -17.12
CA ASP A 20 13.04 -12.18 -18.52
C ASP A 20 12.94 -13.41 -19.46
N ASP A 21 11.69 -13.85 -19.66
CA ASP A 21 11.22 -15.01 -20.44
C ASP A 21 11.27 -16.42 -19.80
N ILE A 22 11.71 -16.54 -18.55
CA ILE A 22 11.63 -17.78 -17.74
C ILE A 22 10.67 -17.56 -16.56
N ILE A 23 9.62 -18.39 -16.51
CA ILE A 23 8.70 -18.47 -15.37
C ILE A 23 9.21 -19.53 -14.40
N VAL A 24 9.63 -19.11 -13.20
CA VAL A 24 9.97 -20.02 -12.11
C VAL A 24 8.78 -20.08 -11.14
N VAL A 25 8.11 -21.22 -11.09
CA VAL A 25 7.03 -21.47 -10.12
C VAL A 25 7.59 -22.23 -8.92
N ILE A 26 7.48 -21.64 -7.74
CA ILE A 26 7.86 -22.23 -6.46
C ILE A 26 6.58 -22.46 -5.67
N ARG A 27 6.33 -23.69 -5.22
CA ARG A 27 5.28 -23.89 -4.21
C ARG A 27 5.77 -23.37 -2.87
N GLY A 28 4.92 -22.67 -2.12
CA GLY A 28 5.31 -22.00 -0.89
C GLY A 28 6.06 -22.93 0.07
N ALA A 29 5.60 -24.18 0.22
CA ALA A 29 6.21 -25.19 1.10
C ALA A 29 7.66 -25.55 0.73
N TRP A 30 8.11 -25.20 -0.47
CA TRP A 30 9.44 -25.52 -0.99
C TRP A 30 10.35 -24.30 -1.05
N GLY A 31 9.87 -23.11 -0.67
CA GLY A 31 10.67 -21.88 -0.73
C GLY A 31 11.95 -21.93 0.11
N ASN A 32 11.93 -22.65 1.24
CA ASN A 32 13.13 -22.89 2.06
C ASN A 32 14.24 -23.65 1.31
N ARG A 33 13.89 -24.44 0.29
CA ARG A 33 14.87 -25.17 -0.54
C ARG A 33 15.69 -24.24 -1.44
N LEU A 34 15.31 -22.98 -1.61
CA LEU A 34 16.12 -21.98 -2.34
C LEU A 34 17.49 -21.71 -1.69
N LYS A 35 17.66 -22.09 -0.42
CA LYS A 35 18.96 -22.02 0.28
C LYS A 35 19.92 -23.14 -0.14
N LEU A 36 19.43 -24.20 -0.78
CA LEU A 36 20.25 -25.36 -1.14
C LEU A 36 21.14 -25.06 -2.35
N LYS A 37 22.44 -25.38 -2.24
CA LYS A 37 23.42 -25.24 -3.32
C LYS A 37 22.99 -25.96 -4.60
N LYS A 38 22.33 -27.12 -4.49
CA LYS A 38 21.78 -27.88 -5.63
C LYS A 38 20.75 -27.06 -6.43
N ILE A 39 19.88 -26.33 -5.75
CA ILE A 39 18.86 -25.49 -6.40
C ILE A 39 19.52 -24.29 -7.07
N ARG A 40 20.46 -23.62 -6.39
CA ARG A 40 21.27 -22.53 -6.99
C ARG A 40 21.96 -22.98 -8.28
N ASN A 41 22.66 -24.12 -8.24
CA ASN A 41 23.37 -24.64 -9.40
C ASN A 41 22.42 -24.96 -10.57
N SER A 42 21.25 -25.52 -10.27
CA SER A 42 20.21 -25.80 -11.27
C SER A 42 19.70 -24.52 -11.93
N LEU A 43 19.36 -23.49 -11.13
CA LEU A 43 18.89 -22.20 -11.64
C LEU A 43 19.96 -21.48 -12.47
N ASN A 44 21.22 -21.52 -12.02
CA ASN A 44 22.33 -20.96 -12.79
C ASN A 44 22.55 -21.70 -14.12
N SER A 45 22.43 -23.03 -14.14
CA SER A 45 22.51 -23.82 -15.38
C SER A 45 21.37 -23.50 -16.35
N LEU A 46 20.15 -23.30 -15.82
CA LEU A 46 18.98 -22.89 -16.60
C LEU A 46 19.18 -21.50 -17.24
N GLN A 47 19.68 -20.53 -16.47
CA GLN A 47 19.90 -19.16 -16.96
C GLN A 47 21.12 -19.05 -17.89
N HIS A 48 22.14 -19.89 -17.72
CA HIS A 48 23.39 -19.84 -18.50
C HIS A 48 23.16 -20.05 -20.01
N ARG A 49 22.30 -21.02 -20.37
CA ARG A 49 22.01 -21.39 -21.77
C ARG A 49 21.46 -20.22 -22.62
N PRO A 50 20.40 -19.49 -22.19
CA PRO A 50 19.92 -18.34 -22.94
C PRO A 50 20.94 -17.19 -22.93
N LEU A 51 21.66 -16.94 -21.82
CA LEU A 51 22.61 -15.83 -21.74
C LEU A 51 23.80 -15.97 -22.71
N ILE A 52 24.31 -17.18 -22.93
CA ILE A 52 25.31 -17.41 -23.98
C ILE A 52 24.79 -16.98 -25.35
N LYS A 53 23.54 -17.31 -25.67
CA LYS A 53 22.96 -16.98 -26.98
C LYS A 53 22.78 -15.47 -27.16
N ILE A 54 22.34 -14.79 -26.11
CA ILE A 54 22.12 -13.33 -26.12
C ILE A 54 23.44 -12.58 -26.24
N THR A 55 24.44 -12.94 -25.42
CA THR A 55 25.74 -12.25 -25.35
C THR A 55 26.72 -12.69 -26.43
N LYS A 56 26.45 -13.81 -27.12
CA LYS A 56 27.37 -14.49 -28.05
C LYS A 56 28.74 -14.85 -27.43
N ALA A 57 28.79 -15.01 -26.11
CA ALA A 57 30.02 -15.35 -25.40
C ALA A 57 30.42 -16.83 -25.57
N TYR A 58 31.67 -17.16 -25.23
CA TYR A 58 32.16 -18.54 -25.22
C TYR A 58 31.41 -19.40 -24.19
N ARG A 59 31.24 -20.70 -24.49
CA ARG A 59 30.52 -21.63 -23.61
C ARG A 59 31.15 -21.80 -22.22
N THR A 60 32.46 -21.55 -22.10
CA THR A 60 33.24 -21.70 -20.86
C THR A 60 33.17 -20.50 -19.93
N ILE A 61 32.56 -19.40 -20.36
CA ILE A 61 32.40 -18.22 -19.52
C ILE A 61 31.52 -18.54 -18.30
N SER A 62 31.84 -17.93 -17.16
CA SER A 62 31.05 -18.11 -15.94
C SER A 62 29.65 -17.51 -16.09
N THR A 63 28.66 -18.13 -15.42
CA THR A 63 27.29 -17.59 -15.39
C THR A 63 27.23 -16.19 -14.78
N GLU A 64 28.06 -15.93 -13.76
CA GLU A 64 28.12 -14.63 -13.09
C GLU A 64 28.59 -13.52 -14.06
N ALA A 65 29.63 -13.79 -14.87
CA ALA A 65 30.08 -12.83 -15.88
C ALA A 65 29.00 -12.58 -16.94
N LEU A 66 28.30 -13.63 -17.39
CA LEU A 66 27.18 -13.49 -18.33
C LEU A 66 26.04 -12.64 -17.78
N GLN A 67 25.70 -12.80 -16.50
CA GLN A 67 24.65 -12.03 -15.83
C GLN A 67 25.00 -10.54 -15.81
N VAL A 68 26.26 -10.22 -15.49
CA VAL A 68 26.76 -8.83 -15.48
C VAL A 68 26.76 -8.24 -16.90
N VAL A 69 27.31 -8.96 -17.89
CA VAL A 69 27.39 -8.48 -19.29
C VAL A 69 26.00 -8.27 -19.89
N ALA A 70 25.05 -9.16 -19.60
CA ALA A 70 23.68 -9.03 -20.08
C ALA A 70 22.83 -8.06 -19.25
N GLY A 71 23.34 -7.56 -18.12
CA GLY A 71 22.60 -6.68 -17.21
C GLY A 71 21.38 -7.35 -16.57
N VAL A 72 21.41 -8.67 -16.36
CA VAL A 72 20.27 -9.43 -15.82
C VAL A 72 20.48 -9.81 -14.36
N VAL A 73 19.39 -9.86 -13.59
CA VAL A 73 19.42 -10.34 -12.21
C VAL A 73 19.66 -11.87 -12.19
N PRO A 74 20.56 -12.39 -11.33
CA PRO A 74 20.76 -13.82 -11.18
C PRO A 74 19.48 -14.59 -10.83
N LEU A 75 19.23 -15.69 -11.53
CA LEU A 75 18.00 -16.48 -11.39
C LEU A 75 17.94 -17.21 -10.04
N ASP A 76 19.03 -17.37 -9.31
CA ASP A 76 19.03 -17.91 -7.95
C ASP A 76 18.73 -16.85 -6.87
N ILE A 77 18.74 -15.56 -7.23
CA ILE A 77 18.42 -14.44 -6.34
C ILE A 77 16.96 -14.02 -6.51
N LYS A 78 16.48 -13.87 -7.76
CA LYS A 78 15.12 -13.39 -8.06
C LYS A 78 14.02 -14.16 -7.29
N PRO A 79 14.03 -15.50 -7.26
CA PRO A 79 13.00 -16.25 -6.56
C PRO A 79 13.12 -16.16 -5.02
N LYS A 80 14.33 -15.90 -4.48
CA LYS A 80 14.49 -15.62 -3.04
C LYS A 80 13.84 -14.29 -2.65
N GLY A 81 13.97 -13.26 -3.49
CA GLY A 81 13.29 -11.98 -3.28
C GLY A 81 11.76 -12.12 -3.32
N VAL A 82 11.23 -12.89 -4.28
CA VAL A 82 9.79 -13.17 -4.37
C VAL A 82 9.31 -13.99 -3.16
N PHE A 83 10.07 -15.02 -2.75
CA PHE A 83 9.73 -15.81 -1.56
C PHE A 83 9.77 -14.96 -0.28
N GLY A 84 10.79 -14.11 -0.11
CA GLY A 84 10.88 -13.18 1.00
C GLY A 84 9.69 -12.21 1.05
N LYS A 85 9.30 -11.65 -0.11
CA LYS A 85 8.09 -10.83 -0.22
C LYS A 85 6.84 -11.60 0.25
N PHE A 86 6.67 -12.84 -0.19
CA PHE A 86 5.53 -13.66 0.24
C PHE A 86 5.53 -13.90 1.77
N LEU A 87 6.70 -14.19 2.36
CA LEU A 87 6.83 -14.35 3.81
C LEU A 87 6.45 -13.06 4.56
N LEU A 88 6.95 -11.91 4.13
CA LEU A 88 6.61 -10.61 4.73
C LEU A 88 5.14 -10.28 4.60
N THR A 89 4.58 -10.39 3.39
CA THR A 89 3.30 -9.72 3.09
C THR A 89 2.10 -10.63 3.27
N THR A 90 2.27 -11.94 3.23
CA THR A 90 1.17 -12.91 3.29
C THR A 90 1.24 -13.77 4.54
N ILE A 91 2.46 -14.19 4.94
CA ILE A 91 2.66 -15.01 6.13
C ILE A 91 2.92 -14.14 7.38
N ASN A 92 3.14 -12.83 7.21
CA ASN A 92 3.46 -11.90 8.30
C ASN A 92 4.69 -12.36 9.10
N ASN A 93 5.76 -12.72 8.39
CA ASN A 93 7.01 -13.16 9.01
C ASN A 93 8.16 -12.23 8.62
N ASP A 94 9.01 -11.93 9.61
CA ASP A 94 10.22 -11.15 9.42
C ASP A 94 11.20 -11.91 8.53
N ILE A 95 11.91 -11.18 7.68
CA ILE A 95 12.92 -11.77 6.81
C ILE A 95 14.26 -11.06 6.96
N LYS A 96 15.32 -11.84 6.79
CA LYS A 96 16.67 -11.32 6.57
C LYS A 96 17.05 -11.53 5.12
N PHE A 97 17.37 -10.44 4.42
CA PHE A 97 17.85 -10.48 3.05
C PHE A 97 19.16 -9.71 2.95
N GLY A 98 20.25 -10.41 2.65
CA GLY A 98 21.61 -9.87 2.78
C GLY A 98 21.93 -9.49 4.23
N SER A 99 22.40 -8.26 4.43
CA SER A 99 22.66 -7.68 5.76
C SER A 99 21.42 -7.01 6.38
N LYS A 100 20.35 -6.78 5.62
CA LYS A 100 19.16 -6.06 6.08
C LYS A 100 18.12 -7.01 6.68
N ILE A 101 17.48 -6.55 7.74
CA ILE A 101 16.31 -7.18 8.36
C ILE A 101 15.09 -6.38 7.94
N PHE A 102 14.05 -7.07 7.50
CA PHE A 102 12.78 -6.51 7.12
C PHE A 102 11.73 -7.04 8.08
N LYS A 103 11.06 -6.12 8.79
CA LYS A 103 9.96 -6.46 9.69
C LYS A 103 8.65 -6.47 8.91
N TRP A 104 7.80 -7.47 9.12
CA TRP A 104 6.54 -7.58 8.38
C TRP A 104 5.57 -6.42 8.70
N GLU A 105 5.61 -5.91 9.93
CA GLU A 105 4.77 -4.81 10.42
C GLU A 105 4.98 -3.50 9.64
N ASP A 106 6.19 -3.30 9.09
CA ASP A 106 6.55 -2.11 8.32
C ASP A 106 5.89 -2.07 6.94
N TYR A 107 5.29 -3.16 6.46
CA TYR A 107 4.83 -3.31 5.08
C TYR A 107 3.33 -3.63 4.97
N GLU A 108 2.73 -3.20 3.87
CA GLU A 108 1.36 -3.56 3.51
C GLU A 108 1.23 -5.09 3.39
N THR A 109 0.21 -5.64 4.03
CA THR A 109 -0.10 -7.07 3.98
C THR A 109 -1.10 -7.37 2.87
N ARG A 110 -1.14 -8.62 2.44
CA ARG A 110 -2.11 -9.18 1.50
C ARG A 110 -2.91 -10.24 2.25
N PRO A 111 -4.05 -9.87 2.85
CA PRO A 111 -4.96 -10.88 3.35
C PRO A 111 -5.36 -11.80 2.19
N ASP A 112 -5.48 -13.09 2.50
CA ASP A 112 -6.03 -14.05 1.55
C ASP A 112 -7.47 -13.60 1.21
N PRO A 113 -7.82 -13.40 -0.08
CA PRO A 113 -9.19 -13.07 -0.47
C PRO A 113 -10.23 -14.04 0.05
N HIS A 114 -9.87 -15.31 0.31
CA HIS A 114 -10.77 -16.33 0.86
C HIS A 114 -10.98 -16.21 2.38
N ASN A 115 -10.10 -15.48 3.07
CA ASN A 115 -10.25 -15.21 4.50
C ASN A 115 -11.14 -13.98 4.77
N ILE A 116 -11.58 -13.26 3.74
CA ILE A 116 -12.50 -12.13 3.88
C ILE A 116 -13.92 -12.70 3.93
N TYR A 117 -14.62 -12.48 5.03
CA TYR A 117 -15.99 -12.98 5.18
C TYR A 117 -16.90 -12.32 4.13
N PRO A 118 -17.80 -13.08 3.46
CA PRO A 118 -18.62 -12.52 2.39
C PRO A 118 -19.43 -11.28 2.78
N ALA A 119 -19.89 -11.17 4.03
CA ALA A 119 -20.65 -10.01 4.51
C ALA A 119 -19.80 -8.74 4.70
N ASP A 120 -18.46 -8.87 4.79
CA ASP A 120 -17.55 -7.72 4.85
C ASP A 120 -17.31 -7.10 3.46
N ASN A 121 -17.72 -7.79 2.38
CA ASN A 121 -17.68 -7.24 1.04
C ASN A 121 -18.86 -6.28 0.85
N ILE A 122 -18.58 -5.01 1.08
CA ILE A 122 -19.54 -3.93 0.90
C ILE A 122 -18.98 -2.87 -0.03
N SER A 123 -19.84 -2.22 -0.79
CA SER A 123 -19.49 -1.03 -1.56
C SER A 123 -19.99 0.21 -0.82
N ILE A 124 -19.11 1.21 -0.69
CA ILE A 124 -19.51 2.55 -0.25
C ILE A 124 -19.57 3.43 -1.49
N THR A 125 -20.77 3.91 -1.80
CA THR A 125 -21.01 4.80 -2.94
C THR A 125 -20.61 6.23 -2.61
N TYR A 126 -20.40 7.00 -3.67
CA TYR A 126 -20.13 8.44 -3.61
C TYR A 126 -20.81 9.10 -4.81
N ASP A 127 -21.04 10.40 -4.73
CA ASP A 127 -21.61 11.17 -5.81
C ASP A 127 -20.75 12.42 -6.15
N LYS A 128 -21.30 13.36 -6.93
CA LYS A 128 -20.62 14.59 -7.36
C LYS A 128 -21.39 15.86 -6.98
N HIS A 129 -22.25 15.79 -5.96
CA HIS A 129 -22.97 16.96 -5.49
C HIS A 129 -22.01 18.03 -4.98
N LYS A 130 -22.30 19.28 -5.32
CA LYS A 130 -21.54 20.43 -4.83
C LYS A 130 -21.91 20.71 -3.37
N PRO A 131 -21.00 21.31 -2.59
CA PRO A 131 -21.31 21.76 -1.24
C PRO A 131 -22.47 22.76 -1.25
N SER A 132 -23.40 22.59 -0.31
CA SER A 132 -24.52 23.51 -0.10
C SER A 132 -24.12 24.67 0.81
N GLY A 133 -23.12 24.45 1.66
CA GLY A 133 -22.67 25.39 2.68
C GLY A 133 -23.56 25.43 3.92
N GLU A 134 -24.62 24.63 4.02
CA GLU A 134 -25.63 24.72 5.09
C GLU A 134 -25.48 23.63 6.17
N GLU A 135 -24.75 22.57 5.88
CA GLU A 135 -24.58 21.40 6.75
C GLU A 135 -23.15 21.26 7.24
N ILE A 136 -22.84 20.18 7.97
CA ILE A 136 -21.44 19.84 8.26
C ILE A 136 -20.79 19.34 6.99
N GLU A 137 -19.77 20.08 6.55
CA GLU A 137 -18.98 19.74 5.38
C GLU A 137 -17.54 19.53 5.81
N ILE A 138 -17.04 18.31 5.64
CA ILE A 138 -15.67 17.94 5.95
C ILE A 138 -14.92 17.81 4.64
N TYR A 139 -13.83 18.54 4.50
CA TYR A 139 -12.95 18.48 3.33
C TYR A 139 -11.63 17.85 3.75
N THR A 140 -11.10 16.99 2.90
CA THR A 140 -9.83 16.30 3.16
C THR A 140 -8.87 16.50 2.00
N ASP A 141 -7.60 16.71 2.33
CA ASP A 141 -6.54 16.80 1.32
C ASP A 141 -5.21 16.27 1.85
N GLY A 142 -4.29 15.97 0.95
CA GLY A 142 -2.96 15.50 1.22
C GLY A 142 -1.96 16.00 0.18
N SER A 143 -0.79 16.41 0.66
CA SER A 143 0.26 17.03 -0.14
C SER A 143 1.60 16.34 0.07
N LYS A 144 2.42 16.33 -0.98
CA LYS A 144 3.82 15.88 -0.93
C LYS A 144 4.71 16.92 -1.60
N ILE A 145 5.59 17.54 -0.83
CA ILE A 145 6.50 18.61 -1.28
C ILE A 145 7.91 18.27 -0.78
N ASN A 146 8.91 18.23 -1.66
CA ASN A 146 10.31 17.93 -1.30
C ASN A 146 10.46 16.66 -0.45
N ASP A 147 9.77 15.58 -0.83
CA ASP A 147 9.62 14.32 -0.09
C ASP A 147 8.96 14.41 1.29
N GLN A 148 8.54 15.59 1.73
CA GLN A 148 7.80 15.78 2.96
C GLN A 148 6.31 15.62 2.70
N VAL A 149 5.63 14.88 3.58
CA VAL A 149 4.27 14.39 3.32
C VAL A 149 3.31 14.85 4.41
N GLY A 150 2.21 15.49 4.02
CA GLY A 150 1.23 16.06 4.93
C GLY A 150 -0.19 15.69 4.53
N ALA A 151 -1.08 15.60 5.51
CA ALA A 151 -2.51 15.47 5.29
C ALA A 151 -3.27 16.45 6.19
N ALA A 152 -4.46 16.87 5.76
CA ALA A 152 -5.31 17.77 6.51
C ALA A 152 -6.79 17.44 6.33
N ILE A 153 -7.56 17.80 7.35
CA ILE A 153 -9.00 17.96 7.28
C ILE A 153 -9.38 19.36 7.70
N VAL A 154 -10.46 19.88 7.11
CA VAL A 154 -11.15 21.08 7.56
C VAL A 154 -12.63 20.82 7.60
N VAL A 155 -13.31 21.47 8.54
CA VAL A 155 -14.74 21.28 8.80
C VAL A 155 -15.41 22.63 8.75
N PHE A 156 -16.44 22.71 7.92
CA PHE A 156 -17.25 23.90 7.74
C PHE A 156 -18.66 23.64 8.27
N TYR A 157 -19.25 24.69 8.83
CA TYR A 157 -20.67 24.76 9.15
C TYR A 157 -21.19 26.15 8.82
N TYR A 158 -22.27 26.25 8.03
CA TYR A 158 -22.77 27.54 7.51
C TYR A 158 -21.67 28.37 6.82
N ASN A 159 -20.85 27.73 5.98
CA ASN A 159 -19.67 28.31 5.31
C ASN A 159 -18.60 28.93 6.23
N ALA A 160 -18.67 28.69 7.55
CA ALA A 160 -17.64 29.09 8.49
C ALA A 160 -16.77 27.88 8.85
N GLU A 161 -15.44 28.04 8.81
CA GLU A 161 -14.51 27.03 9.31
C GLU A 161 -14.68 26.92 10.84
N ILE A 162 -15.08 25.74 11.31
CA ILE A 162 -15.29 25.47 12.74
C ILE A 162 -14.20 24.58 13.35
N PHE A 163 -13.49 23.82 12.51
CA PHE A 163 -12.43 22.92 12.95
C PHE A 163 -11.46 22.64 11.81
N ASN A 164 -10.20 22.44 12.16
CA ASN A 164 -9.20 21.89 11.27
C ASN A 164 -8.25 20.96 12.04
N ARG A 165 -7.67 20.01 11.33
CA ARG A 165 -6.61 19.16 11.85
C ARG A 165 -5.64 18.84 10.74
N THR A 166 -4.36 18.87 11.07
CA THR A 166 -3.29 18.50 10.16
C THR A 166 -2.45 17.41 10.80
N ILE A 167 -1.85 16.56 9.98
CA ILE A 167 -0.85 15.61 10.43
C ILE A 167 0.33 15.55 9.47
N ARG A 168 1.52 15.35 10.04
CA ARG A 168 2.73 15.02 9.28
C ARG A 168 2.88 13.51 9.16
N LEU A 169 2.96 13.03 7.92
CA LEU A 169 3.27 11.63 7.64
C LEU A 169 4.78 11.48 7.44
N SER A 170 5.26 10.24 7.56
CA SER A 170 6.64 9.90 7.21
C SER A 170 6.96 10.26 5.75
N ASP A 171 8.19 10.68 5.47
CA ASP A 171 8.62 11.18 4.16
C ASP A 171 8.53 10.12 3.04
N PHE A 172 8.60 8.84 3.42
CA PHE A 172 8.38 7.76 2.46
C PHE A 172 6.91 7.60 2.08
N ALA A 173 5.95 8.22 2.78
CA ALA A 173 4.53 8.05 2.48
C ALA A 173 4.21 8.48 1.03
N THR A 174 3.23 7.80 0.45
CA THR A 174 2.73 8.09 -0.90
C THR A 174 1.60 9.10 -0.85
N VAL A 175 1.37 9.82 -1.96
CA VAL A 175 0.21 10.72 -2.09
C VAL A 175 -1.10 9.95 -1.91
N TYR A 176 -1.17 8.67 -2.32
CA TYR A 176 -2.35 7.85 -2.05
C TYR A 176 -2.60 7.67 -0.54
N GLN A 177 -1.54 7.39 0.23
CA GLN A 177 -1.64 7.21 1.69
C GLN A 177 -2.05 8.49 2.42
N THR A 178 -1.71 9.67 1.92
CA THR A 178 -2.20 10.93 2.50
C THR A 178 -3.71 11.08 2.30
N LYS A 179 -4.24 10.70 1.13
CA LYS A 179 -5.67 10.77 0.84
C LYS A 179 -6.46 9.77 1.70
N VAL A 180 -5.98 8.53 1.82
CA VAL A 180 -6.55 7.52 2.75
C VAL A 180 -6.53 8.03 4.19
N THR A 181 -5.41 8.62 4.60
CA THR A 181 -5.25 9.20 5.94
C THR A 181 -6.18 10.40 6.17
N GLY A 182 -6.42 11.22 5.16
CA GLY A 182 -7.40 12.31 5.21
C GLY A 182 -8.80 11.80 5.58
N ILE A 183 -9.26 10.73 4.91
CA ILE A 183 -10.55 10.10 5.25
C ILE A 183 -10.53 9.53 6.67
N GLN A 184 -9.47 8.82 7.07
CA GLN A 184 -9.38 8.29 8.45
C GLN A 184 -9.47 9.41 9.50
N MET A 185 -8.78 10.54 9.27
CA MET A 185 -8.90 11.71 10.16
C MET A 185 -10.31 12.29 10.19
N ALA A 186 -11.00 12.33 9.04
CA ALA A 186 -12.39 12.78 8.98
C ALA A 186 -13.30 11.85 9.77
N LEU A 187 -13.14 10.53 9.63
CA LEU A 187 -13.90 9.53 10.38
C LEU A 187 -13.62 9.61 11.89
N GLU A 188 -12.36 9.80 12.30
CA GLU A 188 -11.99 10.09 13.69
C GLU A 188 -12.74 11.32 14.21
N PHE A 189 -12.76 12.42 13.46
CA PHE A 189 -13.54 13.60 13.83
C PHE A 189 -15.04 13.30 13.94
N ILE A 190 -15.62 12.60 12.96
CA ILE A 190 -17.04 12.21 12.94
C ILE A 190 -17.42 11.37 14.18
N SER A 191 -16.53 10.50 14.65
CA SER A 191 -16.77 9.72 15.87
C SER A 191 -16.85 10.58 17.13
N THR A 192 -16.19 11.74 17.16
CA THR A 192 -16.15 12.63 18.34
C THR A 192 -17.29 13.65 18.38
N ILE A 193 -17.93 13.93 17.25
CA ILE A 193 -19.03 14.90 17.19
C ILE A 193 -20.35 14.28 17.65
N GLY A 194 -21.06 15.04 18.50
CA GLY A 194 -22.32 14.63 19.13
C GLY A 194 -23.55 14.73 18.21
N PRO A 195 -24.42 15.75 18.37
CA PRO A 195 -25.79 15.79 17.82
C PRO A 195 -25.89 15.96 16.29
N TRP A 196 -24.77 15.87 15.58
CA TRP A 196 -24.66 16.15 14.17
C TRP A 196 -24.96 14.90 13.35
N ASN A 197 -26.18 14.84 12.82
CA ASN A 197 -26.67 13.65 12.15
C ASN A 197 -26.49 13.68 10.64
N LYS A 198 -26.19 14.82 10.02
CA LYS A 198 -25.99 14.91 8.56
C LYS A 198 -24.62 15.52 8.24
N ILE A 199 -23.78 14.73 7.60
CA ILE A 199 -22.36 14.98 7.41
C ILE A 199 -22.00 14.68 5.96
N ASN A 200 -21.40 15.67 5.30
CA ASN A 200 -20.96 15.58 3.92
C ASN A 200 -19.42 15.54 3.91
N LEU A 201 -18.85 14.44 3.43
CA LEU A 201 -17.41 14.24 3.32
C LEU A 201 -16.95 14.45 1.87
N TYR A 202 -16.16 15.49 1.66
CA TYR A 202 -15.60 15.88 0.38
C TYR A 202 -14.13 15.46 0.25
N THR A 203 -13.78 14.85 -0.88
CA THR A 203 -12.39 14.65 -1.29
C THR A 203 -12.25 14.74 -2.80
N ASP A 204 -11.08 15.18 -3.23
CA ASP A 204 -10.66 15.19 -4.63
C ASP A 204 -10.08 13.85 -5.10
N SER A 205 -9.85 12.90 -4.18
CA SER A 205 -9.19 11.64 -4.50
C SER A 205 -10.14 10.59 -5.06
N LEU A 206 -10.34 10.63 -6.38
CA LEU A 206 -11.11 9.60 -7.10
C LEU A 206 -10.59 8.19 -6.81
N SER A 207 -9.26 8.03 -6.70
CA SER A 207 -8.62 6.73 -6.43
C SER A 207 -9.02 6.08 -5.10
N VAL A 208 -9.32 6.88 -4.06
CA VAL A 208 -9.74 6.35 -2.77
C VAL A 208 -11.22 5.98 -2.83
N PHE A 209 -12.04 6.79 -3.48
CA PHE A 209 -13.46 6.51 -3.70
C PHE A 209 -13.72 5.31 -4.61
N GLU A 210 -12.95 5.12 -5.67
CA GLU A 210 -13.01 3.89 -6.47
C GLU A 210 -12.67 2.65 -5.63
N ALA A 211 -11.68 2.76 -4.73
CA ALA A 211 -11.33 1.67 -3.81
C ALA A 211 -12.45 1.38 -2.80
N LEU A 212 -13.17 2.41 -2.34
CA LEU A 212 -14.32 2.27 -1.44
C LEU A 212 -15.57 1.72 -2.16
N ASN A 213 -15.79 2.11 -3.41
CA ASN A 213 -16.89 1.62 -4.23
C ASN A 213 -16.64 0.18 -4.75
N THR A 214 -15.39 -0.29 -4.74
CA THR A 214 -15.06 -1.65 -5.17
C THR A 214 -15.61 -2.66 -4.16
N PHE A 215 -16.47 -3.58 -4.61
CA PHE A 215 -17.12 -4.59 -3.75
C PHE A 215 -16.13 -5.48 -2.98
N LYS A 216 -15.09 -6.00 -3.65
CA LYS A 216 -14.03 -6.82 -3.04
C LYS A 216 -12.72 -6.05 -2.98
N THR A 217 -12.19 -5.84 -1.78
CA THR A 217 -10.89 -5.21 -1.59
C THR A 217 -10.03 -6.03 -0.64
N SER A 218 -8.75 -6.18 -0.98
CA SER A 218 -7.75 -6.81 -0.11
C SER A 218 -6.92 -5.78 0.66
N LYS A 219 -7.19 -4.47 0.49
CA LYS A 219 -6.46 -3.42 1.21
C LYS A 219 -7.06 -3.25 2.60
N GLN A 220 -6.29 -3.59 3.64
CA GLN A 220 -6.71 -3.50 5.03
C GLN A 220 -7.19 -2.09 5.43
N GLU A 221 -6.49 -1.04 4.99
CA GLU A 221 -6.87 0.35 5.31
C GLU A 221 -8.24 0.74 4.73
N ILE A 222 -8.57 0.24 3.53
CA ILE A 222 -9.87 0.48 2.89
C ILE A 222 -10.97 -0.32 3.58
N LEU A 223 -10.69 -1.56 3.99
CA LEU A 223 -11.64 -2.36 4.80
C LEU A 223 -11.95 -1.68 6.13
N ALA A 224 -10.93 -1.14 6.81
CA ALA A 224 -11.12 -0.39 8.04
C ALA A 224 -12.03 0.83 7.81
N ILE A 225 -11.74 1.65 6.80
CA ILE A 225 -12.57 2.82 6.44
C ILE A 225 -14.02 2.40 6.14
N LYS A 226 -14.22 1.30 5.41
CA LYS A 226 -15.55 0.77 5.11
C LYS A 226 -16.32 0.40 6.37
N ASN A 227 -15.68 -0.33 7.28
CA ASN A 227 -16.27 -0.75 8.55
C ASN A 227 -16.60 0.45 9.43
N ASP A 228 -15.68 1.43 9.51
CA ASP A 228 -15.88 2.66 10.28
C ASP A 228 -17.07 3.47 9.74
N ILE A 229 -17.18 3.62 8.41
CA ILE A 229 -18.33 4.28 7.78
C ILE A 229 -19.63 3.53 8.08
N LEU A 230 -19.66 2.20 7.95
CA LEU A 230 -20.86 1.42 8.24
C LEU A 230 -21.29 1.54 9.70
N GLU A 231 -20.34 1.46 10.63
CA GLU A 231 -20.62 1.55 12.06
C GLU A 231 -21.21 2.91 12.40
N MET A 232 -20.58 3.99 11.91
CA MET A 232 -21.08 5.34 12.13
C MET A 232 -22.39 5.62 11.40
N SER A 233 -22.64 4.94 10.27
CA SER A 233 -23.88 5.08 9.51
C SER A 233 -25.13 4.58 10.26
N LYS A 234 -24.96 3.87 11.38
CA LYS A 234 -26.06 3.48 12.27
C LYS A 234 -26.71 4.66 12.99
N GLU A 235 -25.92 5.70 13.27
CA GLU A 235 -26.35 6.87 14.03
C GLU A 235 -26.32 8.16 13.20
N LYS A 236 -25.46 8.21 12.17
CA LYS A 236 -25.17 9.43 11.39
C LYS A 236 -25.39 9.17 9.90
N SER A 237 -25.96 10.14 9.21
CA SER A 237 -26.03 10.19 7.75
C SER A 237 -24.73 10.77 7.21
N ILE A 238 -23.84 9.88 6.75
CA ILE A 238 -22.55 10.24 6.14
C ILE A 238 -22.69 10.08 4.63
N THR A 239 -22.51 11.17 3.88
CA THR A 239 -22.53 11.16 2.40
C THR A 239 -21.15 11.52 1.86
N LEU A 240 -20.67 10.76 0.87
CA LEU A 240 -19.36 10.93 0.28
C LEU A 240 -19.49 11.64 -1.07
N HIS A 241 -18.73 12.70 -1.27
CA HIS A 241 -18.83 13.56 -2.45
C HIS A 241 -17.45 13.76 -3.09
N TRP A 242 -17.37 13.43 -4.38
CA TRP A 242 -16.18 13.71 -5.17
C TRP A 242 -16.26 15.11 -5.75
N ILE A 243 -15.22 15.89 -5.49
CA ILE A 243 -15.06 17.24 -6.02
C ILE A 243 -13.83 17.32 -6.91
N GLN A 244 -13.91 18.17 -7.92
CA GLN A 244 -12.78 18.40 -8.81
C GLN A 244 -11.82 19.41 -8.17
N VAL A 245 -10.52 19.13 -8.29
CA VAL A 245 -9.44 20.02 -7.83
C VAL A 245 -9.53 21.38 -8.55
N HIS A 246 -9.17 22.45 -7.85
CA HIS A 246 -9.02 23.81 -8.39
C HIS A 246 -10.32 24.41 -8.98
N THR A 247 -11.46 24.10 -8.37
CA THR A 247 -12.77 24.63 -8.76
C THR A 247 -13.24 25.84 -7.95
N GLY A 248 -12.40 26.43 -7.10
CA GLY A 248 -12.78 27.58 -6.26
C GLY A 248 -13.56 27.20 -4.99
N ILE A 249 -13.64 25.91 -4.64
CA ILE A 249 -14.34 25.47 -3.43
C ILE A 249 -13.48 25.79 -2.21
N GLN A 250 -13.93 26.76 -1.42
CA GLN A 250 -13.20 27.28 -0.25
C GLN A 250 -12.72 26.17 0.69
N GLY A 251 -13.58 25.21 1.04
CA GLY A 251 -13.20 24.11 1.93
C GLY A 251 -12.06 23.25 1.36
N ASN A 252 -12.09 22.95 0.06
CA ASN A 252 -11.04 22.16 -0.60
C ASN A 252 -9.72 22.93 -0.68
N GLU A 253 -9.75 24.22 -1.04
CA GLU A 253 -8.55 25.06 -1.09
C GLU A 253 -7.92 25.26 0.28
N THR A 254 -8.75 25.36 1.32
CA THR A 254 -8.28 25.46 2.71
C THR A 254 -7.62 24.14 3.15
N ALA A 255 -8.23 22.99 2.82
CA ALA A 255 -7.64 21.68 3.06
C ALA A 255 -6.29 21.51 2.36
N ASP A 256 -6.17 21.89 1.09
CA ASP A 256 -4.91 21.88 0.32
C ASP A 256 -3.84 22.74 0.99
N SER A 257 -4.20 23.98 1.36
CA SER A 257 -3.30 24.91 2.05
C SER A 257 -2.79 24.33 3.37
N TYR A 258 -3.67 23.72 4.17
CA TYR A 258 -3.27 23.07 5.43
C TYR A 258 -2.46 21.81 5.21
N ALA A 259 -2.76 20.99 4.20
CA ALA A 259 -1.96 19.82 3.87
C ALA A 259 -0.54 20.21 3.44
N LYS A 260 -0.40 21.29 2.67
CA LYS A 260 0.90 21.88 2.32
C LYS A 260 1.65 22.38 3.55
N LYS A 261 1.00 23.11 4.47
CA LYS A 261 1.63 23.52 5.74
C LYS A 261 2.04 22.32 6.60
N ALA A 262 1.25 21.25 6.60
CA ALA A 262 1.57 20.01 7.33
C ALA A 262 2.88 19.37 6.84
N THR A 263 3.22 19.53 5.55
CA THR A 263 4.52 19.08 5.02
C THR A 263 5.71 19.81 5.63
N MET A 264 5.54 20.93 6.34
CA MET A 264 6.65 21.67 6.96
C MET A 264 6.78 21.39 8.46
N ARG A 265 5.85 20.62 9.06
CA ARG A 265 5.91 20.29 10.48
C ARG A 265 7.11 19.38 10.78
N PRO A 266 7.88 19.65 11.85
CA PRO A 266 9.12 18.90 12.13
C PRO A 266 8.87 17.46 12.61
N ASN A 267 7.75 17.23 13.30
CA ASN A 267 7.48 15.95 13.95
C ASN A 267 6.59 15.09 13.07
N ILE A 268 7.02 13.85 12.80
CA ILE A 268 6.20 12.84 12.13
C ILE A 268 5.19 12.29 13.14
N GLU A 269 3.90 12.42 12.84
CA GLU A 269 2.79 11.96 13.69
C GLU A 269 2.25 10.59 13.24
N LYS A 270 2.38 10.26 11.95
CA LYS A 270 1.90 9.00 11.39
C LYS A 270 2.92 8.34 10.48
N ILE A 271 3.18 7.06 10.74
CA ILE A 271 4.06 6.23 9.92
C ILE A 271 3.17 5.19 9.23
N PRO A 272 2.75 5.41 7.96
CA PRO A 272 1.97 4.42 7.24
C PRO A 272 2.83 3.20 6.89
N LYS A 273 2.18 2.08 6.60
CA LYS A 273 2.88 0.88 6.11
C LYS A 273 3.52 1.17 4.75
N LYS A 274 4.71 0.63 4.50
CA LYS A 274 5.39 0.74 3.21
C LYS A 274 4.68 -0.09 2.15
N SER A 275 4.47 0.50 0.99
CA SER A 275 3.84 -0.14 -0.16
C SER A 275 4.70 -1.27 -0.74
N PHE A 276 4.07 -2.15 -1.52
CA PHE A 276 4.78 -3.21 -2.24
C PHE A 276 5.86 -2.70 -3.19
N ASN A 277 5.66 -1.52 -3.77
CA ASN A 277 6.65 -0.91 -4.66
C ASN A 277 7.90 -0.49 -3.87
N GLN A 278 7.70 0.03 -2.65
CA GLN A 278 8.81 0.38 -1.77
C GLN A 278 9.54 -0.87 -1.27
N LEU A 279 8.83 -1.96 -0.99
CA LEU A 279 9.47 -3.25 -0.69
C LEU A 279 10.31 -3.75 -1.87
N LYS A 280 9.78 -3.69 -3.09
CA LYS A 280 10.49 -4.12 -4.30
C LYS A 280 11.80 -3.31 -4.48
N ASN A 281 11.73 -1.99 -4.34
CA ASN A 281 12.89 -1.12 -4.45
C ASN A 281 13.89 -1.35 -3.30
N ALA A 282 13.41 -1.62 -2.08
CA ALA A 282 14.27 -1.91 -0.95
C ALA A 282 15.02 -3.24 -1.11
N ILE A 283 14.39 -4.26 -1.71
CA ILE A 283 15.02 -5.55 -2.01
C ILE A 283 15.98 -5.45 -3.20
N SER A 284 15.68 -4.64 -4.22
CA SER A 284 16.59 -4.47 -5.37
C SER A 284 17.87 -3.69 -5.02
N ASN A 285 17.82 -2.88 -3.97
CA ASN A 285 18.95 -2.08 -3.47
C ASN A 285 19.71 -2.77 -2.32
N VAL A 286 19.64 -4.10 -2.26
CA VAL A 286 20.46 -4.97 -1.39
C VAL A 286 21.36 -5.81 -2.28
#